data_AF-A0A8T5QWE8-F1
#
_entry.id   AF-A0A8T5QWE8-F1
#
_cell.length_a   1.000
_cell.length_b   1.000
_cell.length_c   1.000
_cell.angle_alpha   90.00
_cell.angle_beta   90.00
_cell.angle_gamma   90.00
#
_symmetry.space_group_name_H-M   'P 1'
#
loop_
_entity.id
_entity.type
_entity.pdbx_description
1 polymer ?
#
loop_
_entity_poly.entity_id
_entity_poly.type
_entity_poly.pdbx_seq_one_letter_code
_entity_poly.pdbx_strand_id
1 'polypeptide(L)'
;MKDIRIILITCTQCKDADEFSKTPLGKSAQKQHDIENVFGIIPFYNNKKGMPECYNNAIEQVIDPVNSFVPADYDRDVLLFVHDDVYITDIFL
;
A
#
# COMPACT_ATOMS: atom_id res chain seq x y z
N MET A 1 19.16 -12.00 -7.39
CA MET A 1 18.99 -10.81 -6.53
C MET A 1 17.85 -11.13 -5.60
N LYS A 2 17.93 -10.69 -4.36
CA LYS A 2 16.90 -10.92 -3.35
C LYS A 2 15.78 -9.90 -3.56
N ASP A 3 14.53 -10.35 -3.62
CA ASP A 3 13.42 -9.52 -4.09
C ASP A 3 13.02 -8.46 -3.06
N ILE A 4 12.66 -7.28 -3.57
CA ILE A 4 12.21 -6.12 -2.79
C ILE A 4 10.73 -5.96 -3.06
N ARG A 5 9.93 -5.84 -2.00
CA ARG A 5 8.53 -5.46 -2.13
C ARG A 5 8.35 -4.00 -1.77
N ILE A 6 7.59 -3.29 -2.59
CA ILE A 6 7.22 -1.90 -2.32
C ILE A 6 5.80 -1.88 -1.76
N ILE A 7 5.62 -1.27 -0.60
CA ILE A 7 4.32 -1.11 0.06
C ILE A 7 3.91 0.34 -0.01
N LEU A 8 2.88 0.59 -0.80
CA LEU A 8 2.28 1.90 -0.99
C LEU A 8 1.32 2.16 0.16
N ILE A 9 1.60 3.20 0.94
CA ILE A 9 0.75 3.64 2.04
C ILE A 9 0.03 4.90 1.60
N THR A 10 -1.29 4.91 1.74
CA THR A 10 -2.09 6.09 1.40
C THR A 10 -3.02 6.48 2.52
N CYS A 11 -3.10 7.78 2.76
CA CYS A 11 -4.03 8.39 3.71
C CYS A 11 -5.15 9.03 2.90
N THR A 12 -6.26 8.31 2.74
CA THR A 12 -7.34 8.70 1.83
C THR A 12 -8.52 9.31 2.59
N GLN A 13 -9.25 10.20 1.91
CA GLN A 13 -10.55 10.69 2.39
C GLN A 13 -11.70 9.71 2.08
N CYS A 14 -11.45 8.66 1.27
CA CYS A 14 -12.41 7.59 1.04
C CYS A 14 -12.83 6.96 2.36
N LYS A 15 -14.12 6.66 2.50
CA LYS A 15 -14.68 6.07 3.72
C LYS A 15 -14.42 4.58 3.83
N ASP A 16 -14.29 3.92 2.69
CA ASP A 16 -14.18 2.48 2.56
C ASP A 16 -13.45 2.07 1.27
N ALA A 17 -13.26 0.76 1.12
CA ALA A 17 -12.60 0.16 -0.03
C ALA A 17 -13.37 0.35 -1.35
N ASP A 18 -14.70 0.45 -1.31
CA ASP A 18 -15.51 0.63 -2.51
C ASP A 18 -15.35 2.05 -3.07
N GLU A 19 -15.31 3.06 -2.20
CA GLU A 19 -14.93 4.42 -2.60
C GLU A 19 -13.49 4.48 -3.10
N PHE A 20 -12.55 3.83 -2.41
CA PHE A 20 -11.15 3.83 -2.78
C PHE A 20 -10.86 3.12 -4.09
N SER A 21 -11.59 2.05 -4.42
CA SER A 21 -11.46 1.34 -5.70
C SER A 21 -11.65 2.23 -6.93
N LYS A 22 -12.29 3.40 -6.75
CA LYS A 22 -12.58 4.36 -7.81
C LYS A 22 -11.44 5.37 -8.01
N THR A 23 -10.52 5.48 -7.05
CA THR A 23 -9.37 6.39 -7.13
C THR A 23 -8.33 5.89 -8.15
N PRO A 24 -7.47 6.77 -8.69
CA PRO A 24 -6.33 6.36 -9.51
C PRO A 24 -5.48 5.25 -8.88
N LEU A 25 -5.18 5.37 -7.58
CA LEU A 25 -4.38 4.38 -6.88
C LEU A 25 -5.14 3.07 -6.68
N GLY A 26 -6.42 3.12 -6.29
CA GLY A 26 -7.26 1.93 -6.11
C GLY A 26 -7.47 1.16 -7.42
N LYS A 27 -7.66 1.86 -8.54
CA LYS A 27 -7.71 1.24 -9.88
C LYS A 27 -6.38 0.59 -10.27
N SER A 28 -5.27 1.23 -9.90
CA SER A 28 -3.93 0.69 -10.15
C SER A 28 -3.69 -0.58 -9.32
N ALA A 29 -4.15 -0.60 -8.06
CA ALA A 29 -4.09 -1.74 -7.16
C ALA A 29 -4.75 -2.98 -7.75
N GLN A 30 -5.98 -2.81 -8.25
CA GLN A 30 -6.74 -3.89 -8.86
C GLN A 30 -6.02 -4.46 -10.09
N LYS A 31 -5.54 -3.60 -10.98
CA LYS A 31 -4.80 -4.04 -12.18
C LYS A 31 -3.50 -4.77 -11.85
N GLN A 32 -2.79 -4.38 -10.79
CA GLN A 32 -1.54 -5.03 -10.38
C GLN A 32 -1.80 -6.43 -9.78
N HIS A 33 -2.83 -6.57 -8.95
CA HIS A 33 -3.24 -7.87 -8.40
C HIS A 33 -3.52 -8.91 -9.50
N ASP A 34 -4.00 -8.46 -10.67
CA ASP A 34 -4.32 -9.32 -11.81
C ASP A 34 -3.09 -9.72 -12.66
N ILE A 35 -1.94 -9.06 -12.51
CA ILE A 35 -0.79 -9.19 -13.41
C ILE A 35 0.45 -9.69 -12.67
N GLU A 36 0.92 -8.95 -11.65
CA GLU A 36 2.08 -9.29 -10.84
C GLU A 36 1.97 -8.63 -9.46
N ASN A 37 2.07 -9.42 -8.37
CA ASN A 37 1.99 -8.92 -6.98
C ASN A 37 3.31 -8.24 -6.52
N VAL A 38 3.77 -7.24 -7.28
CA VAL A 38 5.01 -6.49 -6.99
C VAL A 38 4.79 -5.44 -5.90
N PHE A 39 3.57 -4.91 -5.81
CA PHE A 39 3.20 -3.86 -4.87
C PHE A 39 2.19 -4.33 -3.84
N GLY A 40 2.46 -4.06 -2.56
CA GLY A 40 1.45 -4.07 -1.50
C GLY A 40 0.83 -2.68 -1.37
N ILE A 41 -0.45 -2.60 -0.97
CA ILE A 41 -1.10 -1.29 -0.70
C ILE A 41 -1.83 -1.34 0.63
N ILE A 42 -1.58 -0.33 1.47
CA ILE A 42 -2.22 -0.14 2.77
C ILE A 42 -2.97 1.20 2.75
N PRO A 43 -4.30 1.19 2.51
CA PRO A 43 -5.11 2.38 2.60
C PRO A 43 -5.60 2.64 4.03
N PHE A 44 -5.36 3.85 4.52
CA PHE A 44 -5.97 4.37 5.75
C PHE A 44 -7.18 5.25 5.40
N TYR A 45 -8.38 4.68 5.58
CA TYR A 45 -9.65 5.33 5.25
C TYR A 45 -10.07 6.39 6.25
N ASN A 46 -10.92 7.32 5.77
CA ASN A 46 -11.58 8.35 6.55
C ASN A 46 -10.58 9.09 7.45
N ASN A 47 -9.41 9.41 6.88
CA ASN A 47 -8.25 9.66 7.72
C ASN A 47 -8.44 10.92 8.58
N LYS A 48 -8.64 10.70 9.88
CA LYS A 48 -8.56 11.70 10.95
C LYS A 48 -7.29 11.55 11.78
N LYS A 49 -6.42 10.62 11.42
CA LYS A 49 -5.18 10.27 12.11
C LYS A 49 -4.00 11.05 11.52
N GLY A 50 -3.03 11.37 12.36
CA GLY A 50 -1.80 12.03 11.93
C GLY A 50 -0.91 11.09 11.11
N MET A 51 -0.11 11.62 10.18
CA MET A 51 0.83 10.82 9.37
C MET A 51 1.73 9.88 10.21
N PRO A 52 2.26 10.28 11.39
CA PRO A 52 3.06 9.38 12.21
C PRO A 52 2.30 8.14 12.71
N GLU A 53 1.00 8.29 12.98
CA GLU A 53 0.17 7.17 13.42
C GLU A 53 -0.08 6.19 12.27
N CYS A 54 -0.33 6.69 11.06
CA CYS A 54 -0.43 5.87 9.86
C CYS A 54 0.88 5.12 9.57
N TYR A 55 2.02 5.78 9.75
CA TYR A 55 3.34 5.18 9.56
C TYR A 55 3.60 4.02 10.53
N ASN A 56 3.36 4.24 11.82
CA ASN A 56 3.58 3.19 12.84
C ASN A 56 2.61 2.00 12.63
N ASN A 57 1.34 2.27 12.34
CA ASN A 57 0.37 1.21 12.04
C ASN A 57 0.77 0.40 10.80
N ALA A 58 1.33 1.05 9.78
CA ALA A 58 1.80 0.35 8.58
C ALA A 58 3.02 -0.53 8.89
N ILE A 59 3.97 -0.03 9.68
CA ILE A 59 5.11 -0.83 10.15
C ILE A 59 4.62 -2.06 10.92
N GLU A 60 3.68 -1.88 11.85
CA GLU A 60 3.13 -2.99 12.64
C GLU A 60 2.46 -4.04 11.76
N GLN A 61 1.65 -3.63 10.77
CA GLN A 61 1.02 -4.54 9.81
C GLN A 61 2.03 -5.34 8.97
N VAL A 62 3.20 -4.76 8.70
CA VAL A 62 4.23 -5.35 7.84
C VAL A 62 5.18 -6.26 8.64
N ILE A 63 5.47 -5.89 9.89
CA ILE A 63 6.35 -6.66 10.80
C ILE A 63 5.60 -7.82 11.45
N ASP A 64 4.29 -7.71 11.67
CA ASP A 64 3.49 -8.76 12.32
C ASP A 64 3.43 -10.02 11.43
N PRO A 65 4.08 -11.14 11.82
CA PRO A 65 4.12 -12.36 11.01
C PRO A 65 2.75 -13.02 10.81
N VAL A 66 1.72 -12.64 11.58
CA VAL A 66 0.34 -13.16 11.44
C VAL A 66 -0.47 -12.37 10.42
N ASN A 67 -0.21 -11.06 10.29
CA ASN A 67 -0.85 -10.16 9.32
C ASN A 67 0.01 -9.88 8.08
N SER A 68 1.25 -10.37 8.12
CA SER A 68 2.21 -10.31 7.05
C SER A 68 1.72 -11.13 5.86
N PHE A 69 1.13 -10.42 4.89
CA PHE A 69 0.93 -10.94 3.53
C PHE A 69 2.28 -11.09 2.80
N VAL A 70 3.36 -11.51 3.47
CA VAL A 70 4.70 -11.70 2.87
C VAL A 70 4.80 -13.15 2.42
N PRO A 71 4.77 -13.43 1.09
CA PRO A 71 5.37 -14.64 0.58
C PRO A 71 6.83 -14.69 1.05
N ALA A 72 7.34 -15.86 1.41
CA ALA A 72 8.68 -16.08 1.94
C ALA A 72 9.84 -15.65 1.00
N ASP A 73 9.52 -15.06 -0.14
CA ASP A 73 10.40 -14.74 -1.26
C ASP A 73 10.98 -13.32 -1.20
N TYR A 74 10.46 -12.44 -0.33
CA TYR A 74 10.95 -11.05 -0.18
C TYR A 74 11.88 -10.89 1.03
N ASP A 75 13.03 -10.23 0.81
CA ASP A 75 14.03 -10.00 1.87
C ASP A 75 13.88 -8.66 2.58
N ARG A 76 13.14 -7.71 2.00
CA ARG A 76 12.89 -6.39 2.58
C ARG A 76 11.66 -5.71 1.99
N ASP A 77 10.99 -4.93 2.83
CA ASP A 77 9.89 -4.06 2.47
C ASP A 77 10.35 -2.60 2.40
N VAL A 78 9.90 -1.88 1.37
CA VAL A 78 10.05 -0.42 1.24
C VAL A 78 8.68 0.22 1.42
N LEU A 79 8.52 1.04 2.44
CA LEU A 79 7.28 1.79 2.68
C LEU A 79 7.32 3.12 1.92
N LEU A 80 6.34 3.37 1.05
CA LEU A 80 6.24 4.59 0.26
C LEU A 80 4.89 5.27 0.49
N PHE A 81 4.90 6.51 0.97
CA PHE A 81 3.68 7.29 1.12
C PHE A 81 3.28 7.94 -0.20
N VAL A 82 2.04 7.69 -0.62
CA VAL A 82 1.47 8.20 -1.86
C VAL A 82 0.06 8.74 -1.64
N HIS A 83 -0.29 9.76 -2.41
CA HIS A 83 -1.67 10.20 -2.52
C HIS A 83 -2.50 9.17 -3.31
N ASP A 84 -3.79 9.09 -3.03
CA ASP A 84 -4.72 8.17 -3.70
C ASP A 84 -5.07 8.60 -5.13
N ASP A 85 -4.71 9.83 -5.53
CA ASP A 85 -4.84 10.37 -6.88
C ASP A 85 -3.68 10.01 -7.83
N VAL A 86 -2.70 9.24 -7.37
CA VAL A 86 -1.54 8.79 -8.17
C VAL A 86 -1.82 7.44 -8.83
N TYR A 87 -1.40 7.27 -10.10
CA TYR A 87 -1.32 5.93 -10.71
C TYR A 87 0.04 5.29 -10.40
N ILE A 88 0.05 3.98 -10.13
CA ILE A 88 1.29 3.25 -9.80
C ILE A 88 2.34 3.36 -10.90
N THR A 89 1.91 3.43 -12.17
CA THR A 89 2.79 3.60 -13.34
C THR A 89 3.53 4.94 -13.36
N ASP A 90 3.06 5.92 -12.59
CA ASP A 90 3.64 7.25 -12.51
C ASP A 90 4.64 7.37 -11.34
N ILE A 91 4.80 6.29 -10.57
CA ILE A 91 5.76 6.22 -9.47
C ILE A 91 7.14 5.87 -10.06
N PHE A 92 8.03 6.86 -10.08
CA PHE A 92 9.45 6.66 -10.39
C PHE A 92 10.24 6.62 -9.08
N LEU A 93 10.94 5.51 -8.82
CA LEU A 93 11.77 5.29 -7.62
C LEU A 93 13.26 5.37 -7.94
#